data_AF-A0A2C5YSF4-F1
#
_entry.id   AF-A0A2C5YSF4-F1
#
_cell.length_a   1.000
_cell.length_b   1.000
_cell.length_c   1.000
_cell.angle_alpha   90.00
_cell.angle_beta   90.00
_cell.angle_gamma   90.00
#
_symmetry.space_group_name_H-M   'P 1'
#
loop_
_entity.id
_entity.type
_entity.pdbx_description
1 polymer ?
#
loop_
_entity_poly.entity_id
_entity_poly.type
_entity_poly.pdbx_seq_one_letter_code
_entity_poly.pdbx_strand_id
1 'polypeptide(L)'
;MGSDPQYAKWPLLPLSQHVFTLTNAYATRTAQQAAVKALQDAIAEDKMAPFYRYLAHPIDGVLNAVGEGGSSAPGKPLSRKSSLVGMVATKASATNVNLPWDEELYSRLQEDNDKELAAFQKEEDEAVESAGDTEVMAAKGKRAEFWARVGDKDKAIAAYESVFEKTGILGTKIDLVLAIIRMGLFYGDKALVKKHVERAKTLVDSGGDWDRRNRLKAYEGLYLLTVRSYNLAAPLLLDSLSTFTSYELCTYSNLVVYSVLAGSVSLKRVDFKSKVVDAPEIKAIMGDGADKLLALSGALSAGPGADDSATTTTTTTAATARSSPRRRWPSTSARWRCW
;
A
#
# COMPACT_ATOMS: atom_id res chain seq x y z
N MET A 1 4.19 22.80 -15.28
CA MET A 1 2.79 22.35 -15.35
C MET A 1 2.84 20.83 -15.45
N GLY A 2 2.99 20.16 -14.30
CA GLY A 2 3.06 18.70 -14.27
C GLY A 2 1.69 18.14 -14.58
N SER A 3 1.57 17.38 -15.66
CA SER A 3 0.39 16.56 -15.93
C SER A 3 0.14 15.66 -14.73
N ASP A 4 -1.09 15.60 -14.23
CA ASP A 4 -1.44 14.66 -13.16
C ASP A 4 -1.02 13.23 -13.53
N PRO A 5 -0.53 12.42 -12.57
CA PRO A 5 -0.18 11.03 -12.79
C PRO A 5 -1.34 10.23 -13.40
N GLN A 6 -1.25 9.92 -14.70
CA GLN A 6 -2.21 9.02 -15.33
C GLN A 6 -2.06 7.61 -14.75
N TYR A 7 -3.18 6.88 -14.64
CA TYR A 7 -3.22 5.52 -14.11
C TYR A 7 -2.90 5.37 -12.63
N ALA A 8 -2.74 6.44 -11.85
CA ALA A 8 -2.27 6.38 -10.46
C ALA A 8 -3.28 5.85 -9.43
N LYS A 9 -4.57 5.72 -9.78
CA LYS A 9 -5.62 5.42 -8.79
C LYS A 9 -5.71 3.93 -8.40
N TRP A 10 -5.58 3.03 -9.37
CA TRP A 10 -5.81 1.59 -9.18
C TRP A 10 -4.54 0.78 -9.42
N PRO A 11 -4.33 -0.35 -8.73
CA PRO A 11 -5.16 -0.95 -7.68
C PRO A 11 -4.94 -0.29 -6.30
N LEU A 12 -5.92 -0.43 -5.40
CA LEU A 12 -5.79 0.05 -4.01
C LEU A 12 -4.92 -0.90 -3.19
N LEU A 13 -3.63 -0.57 -3.06
CA LEU A 13 -2.69 -1.35 -2.25
C LEU A 13 -3.10 -1.58 -0.78
N PRO A 14 -3.84 -0.68 -0.09
CA PRO A 14 -4.36 -0.98 1.25
C PRO A 14 -5.20 -2.26 1.32
N LEU A 15 -5.91 -2.63 0.24
CA LEU A 15 -6.68 -3.88 0.22
C LEU A 15 -5.76 -5.10 0.31
N SER A 16 -4.60 -5.07 -0.37
CA SER A 16 -3.59 -6.14 -0.24
C SER A 16 -3.05 -6.26 1.19
N GLN A 17 -2.95 -5.15 1.93
CA GLN A 17 -2.54 -5.14 3.34
C GLN A 17 -3.63 -5.76 4.23
N HIS A 18 -4.91 -5.51 3.95
CA HIS A 18 -6.01 -6.18 4.64
C HIS A 18 -6.01 -7.69 4.40
N VAL A 19 -5.78 -8.13 3.15
CA VAL A 19 -5.61 -9.56 2.82
C VAL A 19 -4.44 -10.18 3.58
N PHE A 20 -3.30 -9.48 3.66
CA PHE A 20 -2.17 -9.92 4.47
C PHE A 20 -2.53 -10.02 5.97
N THR A 21 -3.31 -9.08 6.49
CA THR A 21 -3.75 -9.10 7.90
C THR A 21 -4.65 -10.30 8.19
N LEU A 22 -5.49 -10.70 7.24
CA LEU A 22 -6.35 -11.89 7.36
C LEU A 22 -5.56 -13.19 7.30
N THR A 23 -4.57 -13.29 6.39
CA THR A 23 -3.70 -14.48 6.29
C THR A 23 -2.72 -14.60 7.46
N ASN A 24 -2.45 -13.50 8.18
CA ASN A 24 -1.53 -13.50 9.31
C ASN A 24 -2.21 -14.00 10.59
N ALA A 25 -1.82 -15.20 11.03
CA ALA A 25 -2.30 -15.81 12.28
C ALA A 25 -1.93 -15.03 13.57
N TYR A 26 -0.94 -14.13 13.51
CA TYR A 26 -0.52 -13.31 14.66
C TYR A 26 -1.26 -11.97 14.76
N ALA A 27 -2.11 -11.63 13.79
CA ALA A 27 -2.89 -10.41 13.84
C ALA A 27 -3.96 -10.48 14.96
N THR A 28 -4.29 -9.32 15.55
CA THR A 28 -5.35 -9.26 16.56
C THR A 28 -6.71 -9.51 15.89
N ARG A 29 -7.64 -10.14 16.62
CA ARG A 29 -8.99 -10.41 16.10
C ARG A 29 -9.72 -9.14 15.67
N THR A 30 -9.52 -8.04 16.39
CA THR A 30 -10.08 -6.73 16.05
C THR A 30 -9.56 -6.21 14.71
N ALA A 31 -8.25 -6.36 14.44
CA ALA A 31 -7.67 -5.97 13.17
C ALA A 31 -8.16 -6.86 12.02
N GLN A 32 -8.31 -8.17 12.26
CA GLN A 32 -8.87 -9.10 11.28
C GLN A 32 -10.33 -8.77 10.95
N GLN A 33 -11.18 -8.49 11.93
CA GLN A 33 -12.58 -8.09 11.70
C GLN A 33 -12.69 -6.78 10.93
N ALA A 34 -11.86 -5.78 11.27
CA ALA A 34 -11.79 -4.52 10.54
C ALA A 34 -11.34 -4.74 9.08
N ALA A 35 -10.37 -5.63 8.86
CA ALA A 35 -9.89 -5.98 7.52
C ALA A 35 -10.95 -6.71 6.68
N VAL A 36 -11.73 -7.63 7.26
CA VAL A 36 -12.87 -8.26 6.56
C VAL A 36 -13.88 -7.21 6.13
N LYS A 37 -14.28 -6.32 7.05
CA LYS A 37 -15.26 -5.28 6.75
C LYS A 37 -14.76 -4.36 5.64
N ALA A 38 -13.53 -3.86 5.73
CA ALA A 38 -12.93 -3.00 4.72
C ALA A 38 -12.85 -3.69 3.34
N LEU A 39 -12.58 -5.00 3.30
CA LEU A 39 -12.60 -5.76 2.05
C LEU A 39 -14.01 -5.93 1.49
N GLN A 40 -15.00 -6.25 2.32
CA GLN A 40 -16.40 -6.37 1.89
C GLN A 40 -16.94 -5.05 1.34
N ASP A 41 -16.69 -3.95 2.05
CA ASP A 41 -17.09 -2.61 1.64
C ASP A 41 -16.45 -2.25 0.29
N ALA A 42 -15.14 -2.50 0.13
CA ALA A 42 -14.43 -2.23 -1.14
C ALA A 42 -14.88 -3.14 -2.30
N ILE A 43 -15.15 -4.43 -2.04
CA ILE A 43 -15.65 -5.36 -3.06
C ILE A 43 -17.02 -4.89 -3.58
N ALA A 44 -17.88 -4.40 -2.69
CA ALA A 44 -19.20 -3.89 -3.05
C ALA A 44 -19.12 -2.54 -3.78
N GLU A 45 -18.27 -1.61 -3.31
CA GLU A 45 -18.12 -0.27 -3.89
C GLU A 45 -17.45 -0.30 -5.27
N ASP A 46 -16.33 -1.02 -5.41
CA ASP A 46 -15.52 -1.03 -6.63
C ASP A 46 -15.84 -2.19 -7.58
N LYS A 47 -16.86 -2.98 -7.23
CA LYS A 47 -17.37 -4.12 -8.00
C LYS A 47 -16.29 -5.16 -8.35
N MET A 48 -15.42 -5.47 -7.39
CA MET A 48 -14.22 -6.29 -7.62
C MET A 48 -14.51 -7.81 -7.69
N ALA A 49 -15.27 -8.27 -8.68
CA ALA A 49 -15.70 -9.67 -8.77
C ALA A 49 -14.54 -10.68 -8.94
N PRO A 50 -13.57 -10.49 -9.86
CA PRO A 50 -12.40 -11.35 -10.00
C PRO A 50 -11.50 -11.35 -8.76
N PHE A 51 -11.36 -10.21 -8.08
CA PHE A 51 -10.64 -10.15 -6.80
C PHE A 51 -11.38 -10.92 -5.70
N TYR A 52 -12.71 -10.79 -5.62
CA TYR A 52 -13.52 -11.55 -4.67
C TYR A 52 -13.40 -13.05 -4.89
N ARG A 53 -13.43 -13.51 -6.15
CA ARG A 53 -13.14 -14.90 -6.52
C ARG A 53 -11.73 -15.31 -6.10
N TYR A 54 -10.71 -14.49 -6.38
CA TYR A 54 -9.33 -14.78 -5.99
C TYR A 54 -9.15 -14.91 -4.46
N LEU A 55 -9.95 -14.20 -3.67
CA LEU A 55 -9.88 -14.24 -2.21
C LEU A 55 -10.70 -15.38 -1.60
N ALA A 56 -11.99 -15.48 -1.95
CA ALA A 56 -12.97 -16.31 -1.24
C ALA A 56 -13.40 -17.58 -1.98
N HIS A 57 -12.95 -17.82 -3.22
CA HIS A 57 -13.38 -19.02 -3.93
C HIS A 57 -13.00 -20.30 -3.15
N PRO A 58 -13.90 -21.28 -2.98
CA PRO A 58 -13.63 -22.46 -2.15
C PRO A 58 -12.46 -23.34 -2.62
N ILE A 59 -12.11 -23.27 -3.91
CA ILE A 59 -11.07 -24.12 -4.53
C ILE A 59 -9.82 -23.31 -4.86
N ASP A 60 -9.98 -22.05 -5.27
CA ASP A 60 -8.90 -21.20 -5.79
C ASP A 60 -8.56 -20.02 -4.85
N GLY A 61 -9.35 -19.84 -3.77
CA GLY A 61 -9.28 -18.69 -2.90
C GLY A 61 -8.10 -18.74 -1.94
N VAL A 62 -7.32 -17.67 -1.91
CA VAL A 62 -6.14 -17.54 -1.02
C VAL A 62 -6.52 -17.59 0.46
N LEU A 63 -7.74 -17.17 0.81
CA LEU A 63 -8.22 -17.16 2.20
C LEU A 63 -8.98 -18.42 2.58
N ASN A 64 -9.55 -19.13 1.59
CA ASN A 64 -10.52 -20.23 1.81
C ASN A 64 -9.98 -21.62 1.46
N ALA A 65 -8.67 -21.73 1.23
CA ALA A 65 -8.01 -22.98 0.90
C ALA A 65 -8.14 -24.03 2.03
N VAL A 66 -9.12 -24.92 1.86
CA VAL A 66 -9.35 -26.23 2.48
C VAL A 66 -9.33 -26.24 4.01
N GLY A 67 -10.49 -26.02 4.64
CA GLY A 67 -10.64 -26.39 6.05
C GLY A 67 -11.98 -26.12 6.73
N GLU A 68 -12.73 -25.07 6.35
CA GLU A 68 -13.92 -24.68 7.13
C GLU A 68 -15.04 -24.20 6.20
N GLY A 69 -15.84 -25.16 5.74
CA GLY A 69 -17.12 -24.96 5.06
C GLY A 69 -17.94 -26.24 5.20
N GLY A 70 -19.14 -26.14 5.75
CA GLY A 70 -19.95 -27.24 6.25
C GLY A 70 -20.18 -28.40 5.27
N SER A 71 -20.37 -29.56 5.87
CA SER A 71 -20.92 -30.80 5.32
C SER A 71 -21.82 -30.63 4.09
N SER A 72 -21.39 -31.23 2.97
CA SER A 72 -22.18 -31.96 1.93
C SER A 72 -21.79 -31.64 0.47
N ALA A 73 -20.75 -32.30 -0.05
CA ALA A 73 -20.68 -32.69 -1.47
C ALA A 73 -19.63 -33.79 -1.67
N PRO A 74 -19.94 -34.88 -2.40
CA PRO A 74 -19.01 -36.00 -2.59
C PRO A 74 -18.18 -35.81 -3.86
N GLY A 75 -16.89 -35.51 -3.71
CA GLY A 75 -15.93 -35.46 -4.82
C GLY A 75 -14.54 -35.89 -4.36
N LYS A 76 -14.12 -37.09 -4.75
CA LYS A 76 -12.83 -37.70 -4.37
C LYS A 76 -11.62 -36.82 -4.74
N PRO A 77 -10.59 -36.69 -3.89
CA PRO A 77 -9.32 -36.12 -4.31
C PRO A 77 -8.49 -37.16 -5.08
N LEU A 78 -8.03 -36.79 -6.28
CA LEU A 78 -7.05 -37.55 -7.05
C LEU A 78 -5.68 -37.41 -6.41
N SER A 79 -5.29 -38.48 -5.70
CA SER A 79 -3.94 -38.78 -5.26
C SER A 79 -2.90 -38.54 -6.35
N ARG A 80 -1.89 -37.72 -6.08
CA ARG A 80 -0.58 -37.85 -6.71
C ARG A 80 0.50 -37.88 -5.62
N LYS A 81 1.31 -38.93 -5.72
CA LYS A 81 2.21 -39.45 -4.69
C LYS A 81 3.42 -38.55 -4.42
N SER A 82 3.82 -38.58 -3.16
CA SER A 82 5.05 -38.05 -2.57
C SER A 82 6.33 -38.65 -3.17
N SER A 83 7.35 -37.79 -3.34
CA SER A 83 8.75 -38.18 -3.18
C SER A 83 9.50 -37.11 -2.37
N LEU A 84 9.86 -37.53 -1.16
CA LEU A 84 10.78 -36.98 -0.16
C LEU A 84 11.93 -36.07 -0.65
N VAL A 85 12.03 -34.87 -0.07
CA VAL A 85 13.09 -34.36 0.83
C VAL A 85 13.11 -32.82 0.76
N GLY A 86 12.73 -32.16 1.85
CA GLY A 86 12.74 -30.70 1.97
C GLY A 86 11.75 -30.20 3.03
N MET A 87 12.05 -30.47 4.31
CA MET A 87 11.28 -30.00 5.47
C MET A 87 11.16 -28.48 5.50
N VAL A 88 10.00 -27.94 5.09
CA VAL A 88 9.34 -26.78 5.72
C VAL A 88 7.83 -26.95 5.48
N ALA A 89 7.16 -27.72 6.34
CA ALA A 89 5.72 -27.60 6.47
C ALA A 89 5.43 -26.27 7.16
N THR A 90 5.15 -25.21 6.38
CA THR A 90 4.50 -24.00 6.90
C THR A 90 3.16 -24.43 7.48
N LYS A 91 3.14 -24.52 8.80
CA LYS A 91 2.02 -24.69 9.71
C LYS A 91 0.70 -24.21 9.11
N ALA A 92 -0.28 -25.11 9.02
CA ALA A 92 -1.65 -24.81 8.65
C ALA A 92 -2.16 -23.60 9.45
N SER A 93 -2.62 -22.58 8.75
CA SER A 93 -3.16 -21.35 9.33
C SER A 93 -4.58 -21.62 9.82
N ALA A 94 -4.76 -21.77 11.13
CA ALA A 94 -6.08 -21.76 11.75
C ALA A 94 -6.55 -20.30 11.92
N THR A 95 -6.92 -19.66 10.81
CA THR A 95 -7.58 -18.34 10.80
C THR A 95 -9.10 -18.56 10.74
N ASN A 96 -9.76 -18.50 11.90
CA ASN A 96 -11.22 -18.65 12.05
C ASN A 96 -12.04 -17.44 11.52
N VAL A 97 -11.42 -16.56 10.74
CA VAL A 97 -12.06 -15.37 10.17
C VAL A 97 -11.95 -15.48 8.65
N ASN A 98 -12.96 -16.13 8.09
CA ASN A 98 -13.10 -16.44 6.67
C ASN A 98 -13.98 -15.37 6.00
N LEU A 99 -13.63 -14.95 4.78
CA LEU A 99 -14.50 -14.13 3.93
C LEU A 99 -15.57 -15.06 3.31
N PRO A 100 -16.84 -15.00 3.75
CA PRO A 100 -17.85 -15.91 3.27
C PRO A 100 -18.02 -15.76 1.76
N TRP A 101 -18.05 -16.90 1.05
CA TRP A 101 -18.34 -16.95 -0.37
C TRP A 101 -19.85 -16.91 -0.59
N ASP A 102 -20.29 -15.89 -1.32
CA ASP A 102 -21.67 -15.69 -1.75
C ASP A 102 -21.71 -15.67 -3.29
N GLU A 103 -22.29 -16.72 -3.85
CA GLU A 103 -22.40 -16.92 -5.29
C GLU A 103 -23.42 -15.96 -5.94
N GLU A 104 -24.44 -15.52 -5.19
CA GLU A 104 -25.40 -14.54 -5.67
C GLU A 104 -24.75 -13.16 -5.78
N LEU A 105 -23.96 -12.78 -4.77
CA LEU A 105 -23.19 -11.53 -4.80
C LEU A 105 -22.19 -11.55 -5.97
N TYR A 106 -21.45 -12.64 -6.15
CA TYR A 106 -20.51 -12.78 -7.26
C TYR A 106 -21.20 -12.63 -8.62
N SER A 107 -22.36 -13.28 -8.82
CA SER A 107 -23.11 -13.21 -10.07
C SER A 107 -23.60 -11.79 -10.37
N ARG A 108 -24.14 -11.08 -9.37
CA ARG A 108 -24.57 -9.67 -9.53
C ARG A 108 -23.40 -8.76 -9.90
N LEU A 109 -22.25 -8.93 -9.24
CA LEU A 109 -21.05 -8.15 -9.53
C LEU A 109 -20.50 -8.45 -10.94
N GLN A 110 -20.58 -9.72 -11.37
CA GLN A 110 -20.17 -10.11 -12.71
C GLN A 110 -21.08 -9.49 -13.79
N GLU A 111 -22.40 -9.54 -13.61
CA GLU A 111 -23.34 -8.91 -14.54
C GLU A 111 -23.13 -7.40 -14.67
N ASP A 112 -22.87 -6.71 -13.57
CA ASP A 112 -22.60 -5.27 -13.59
C ASP A 112 -21.26 -4.95 -14.24
N ASN A 113 -20.24 -5.78 -14.03
CA ASN A 113 -18.95 -5.66 -14.70
C ASN A 113 -19.08 -5.88 -16.21
N ASP A 114 -19.87 -6.85 -16.64
CA ASP A 114 -20.09 -7.14 -18.06
C ASP A 114 -20.84 -5.99 -18.76
N LYS A 115 -21.80 -5.35 -18.07
CA LYS A 115 -22.48 -4.12 -18.57
C LYS A 115 -21.51 -2.95 -18.73
N GLU A 116 -20.66 -2.70 -17.73
CA GLU A 116 -19.66 -1.62 -17.79
C GLU A 116 -18.60 -1.89 -18.88
N LEU A 117 -18.15 -3.14 -19.01
CA LEU A 117 -17.24 -3.55 -20.07
C LEU A 117 -17.83 -3.33 -21.47
N ALA A 118 -19.11 -3.64 -21.65
CA ALA A 118 -19.80 -3.38 -22.92
C ALA A 118 -19.87 -1.88 -23.22
N ALA A 119 -20.07 -1.03 -22.21
CA ALA A 119 -20.05 0.43 -22.39
C ALA A 119 -18.67 0.94 -22.79
N PHE A 120 -17.59 0.45 -22.16
CA PHE A 120 -16.22 0.81 -22.54
C PHE A 120 -15.83 0.29 -23.92
N GLN A 121 -16.29 -0.90 -24.31
CA GLN A 121 -16.06 -1.43 -25.65
C GLN A 121 -16.76 -0.56 -26.71
N LYS A 122 -18.00 -0.16 -26.45
CA LYS A 122 -18.74 0.74 -27.32
C LYS A 122 -18.07 2.11 -27.44
N GLU A 123 -17.57 2.68 -26.34
CA GLU A 123 -16.79 3.93 -26.36
C GLU A 123 -15.49 3.78 -27.15
N GLU A 124 -14.81 2.62 -27.05
CA GLU A 124 -13.60 2.34 -27.83
C GLU A 124 -13.91 2.23 -29.33
N ASP A 125 -14.98 1.53 -29.70
CA ASP A 125 -15.37 1.36 -31.11
C ASP A 125 -15.83 2.70 -31.71
N GLU A 126 -16.61 3.49 -30.97
CA GLU A 126 -17.00 4.86 -31.37
C GLU A 126 -15.79 5.78 -31.53
N ALA A 127 -14.82 5.70 -30.62
CA ALA A 127 -13.58 6.48 -30.72
C ALA A 127 -12.72 6.03 -31.92
N VAL A 128 -12.72 4.74 -32.27
CA VAL A 128 -11.99 4.25 -33.45
C VAL A 128 -12.64 4.72 -34.75
N GLU A 129 -13.96 4.81 -34.81
CA GLU A 129 -14.68 5.22 -36.01
C GLU A 129 -14.74 6.75 -36.19
N SER A 130 -14.83 7.51 -35.09
CA SER A 130 -15.13 8.96 -35.14
C SER A 130 -14.02 9.87 -34.63
N ALA A 131 -13.07 9.35 -33.83
CA ALA A 131 -12.08 10.15 -33.14
C ALA A 131 -10.64 9.87 -33.57
N GLY A 132 -9.74 10.79 -33.21
CA GLY A 132 -8.31 10.66 -33.49
C GLY A 132 -7.60 9.64 -32.57
N ASP A 133 -6.38 9.25 -32.94
CA ASP A 133 -5.57 8.27 -32.21
C ASP A 133 -5.44 8.58 -30.71
N THR A 134 -5.46 9.86 -30.31
CA THR A 134 -5.37 10.28 -28.90
C THR A 134 -6.59 9.86 -28.06
N GLU A 135 -7.79 9.87 -28.64
CA GLU A 135 -9.02 9.56 -27.92
C GLU A 135 -9.23 8.04 -27.82
N VAL A 136 -8.88 7.30 -28.88
CA VAL A 136 -8.80 5.84 -28.86
C VAL A 136 -7.89 5.35 -27.73
N MET A 137 -6.78 6.05 -27.51
CA MET A 137 -5.84 5.73 -26.45
C MET A 137 -6.38 6.04 -25.06
N ALA A 138 -7.12 7.14 -24.90
CA ALA A 138 -7.78 7.46 -23.64
C ALA A 138 -8.88 6.42 -23.30
N ALA A 139 -9.68 6.00 -24.27
CA ALA A 139 -10.71 4.97 -24.10
C ALA A 139 -10.09 3.61 -23.70
N LYS A 140 -9.01 3.20 -24.37
CA LYS A 140 -8.25 1.99 -23.99
C LYS A 140 -7.63 2.11 -22.60
N GLY A 141 -7.17 3.30 -22.23
CA GLY A 141 -6.67 3.61 -20.90
C GLY A 141 -7.73 3.40 -19.83
N LYS A 142 -8.95 3.93 -20.02
CA LYS A 142 -10.09 3.70 -19.11
C LYS A 142 -10.42 2.22 -18.96
N ARG A 143 -10.40 1.46 -20.06
CA ARG A 143 -10.60 0.01 -20.01
C ARG A 143 -9.50 -0.71 -19.21
N ALA A 144 -8.25 -0.27 -19.36
CA ALA A 144 -7.14 -0.83 -18.57
C ALA A 144 -7.27 -0.50 -17.07
N GLU A 145 -7.68 0.72 -16.72
CA GLU A 145 -7.99 1.09 -15.33
C GLU A 145 -9.17 0.30 -14.75
N PHE A 146 -10.19 0.01 -15.57
CA PHE A 146 -11.29 -0.85 -15.16
C PHE A 146 -10.80 -2.24 -14.75
N TRP A 147 -9.95 -2.88 -15.56
CA TRP A 147 -9.38 -4.19 -15.21
C TRP A 147 -8.52 -4.14 -13.95
N ALA A 148 -7.79 -3.05 -13.72
CA ALA A 148 -7.02 -2.83 -12.50
C ALA A 148 -7.91 -2.60 -11.26
N ARG A 149 -9.05 -1.91 -11.41
CA ARG A 149 -10.06 -1.73 -10.36
C ARG A 149 -10.70 -3.05 -9.98
N VAL A 150 -11.15 -3.80 -10.99
CA VAL A 150 -11.86 -5.07 -10.82
C VAL A 150 -10.95 -6.17 -10.27
N GLY A 151 -9.63 -6.03 -10.45
CA GLY A 151 -8.62 -6.95 -9.91
C GLY A 151 -8.47 -8.23 -10.73
N ASP A 152 -8.45 -8.11 -12.05
CA ASP A 152 -8.02 -9.18 -12.96
C ASP A 152 -6.57 -8.92 -13.40
N LYS A 153 -5.62 -9.68 -12.84
CA LYS A 153 -4.18 -9.45 -13.02
C LYS A 153 -3.77 -9.54 -14.50
N ASP A 154 -4.11 -10.65 -15.15
CA ASP A 154 -3.56 -10.97 -16.48
C ASP A 154 -4.19 -10.08 -17.56
N LYS A 155 -5.50 -9.82 -17.46
CA LYS A 155 -6.18 -8.91 -18.39
C LYS A 155 -5.74 -7.47 -18.22
N ALA A 156 -5.51 -7.01 -16.98
CA ALA A 156 -5.00 -5.66 -16.73
C ALA A 156 -3.60 -5.46 -17.34
N ILE A 157 -2.69 -6.43 -17.16
CA ILE A 157 -1.34 -6.36 -17.74
C ILE A 157 -1.41 -6.35 -19.26
N ALA A 158 -2.21 -7.23 -19.87
CA ALA A 158 -2.38 -7.26 -21.32
C ALA A 158 -2.95 -5.94 -21.86
N ALA A 159 -3.94 -5.36 -21.18
CA ALA A 159 -4.50 -4.06 -21.53
C ALA A 159 -3.44 -2.95 -21.44
N TYR A 160 -2.66 -2.88 -20.34
CA TYR A 160 -1.60 -1.89 -20.20
C TYR A 160 -0.48 -2.03 -21.23
N GLU A 161 -0.08 -3.26 -21.60
CA GLU A 161 0.91 -3.47 -22.67
C GLU A 161 0.36 -3.03 -24.03
N SER A 162 -0.92 -3.30 -24.33
CA SER A 162 -1.55 -2.84 -25.57
C SER A 162 -1.59 -1.30 -25.69
N VAL A 163 -1.77 -0.61 -24.57
CA VAL A 163 -1.72 0.87 -24.49
C VAL A 163 -0.28 1.35 -24.58
N PHE A 164 0.67 0.64 -23.97
CA PHE A 164 2.09 0.99 -24.01
C PHE A 164 2.65 1.00 -25.44
N GLU A 165 2.31 -0.01 -26.25
CA GLU A 165 2.80 -0.14 -27.63
C GLU A 165 2.33 1.01 -28.52
N LYS A 166 1.09 1.47 -28.33
CA LYS A 166 0.47 2.50 -29.16
C LYS A 166 0.77 3.92 -28.69
N THR A 167 1.18 4.08 -27.43
CA THR A 167 1.52 5.38 -26.87
C THR A 167 2.89 5.83 -27.39
N GLY A 168 2.99 7.04 -27.95
CA GLY A 168 4.28 7.64 -28.35
C GLY A 168 4.96 8.47 -27.24
N ILE A 169 4.19 8.97 -26.27
CA ILE A 169 4.64 9.91 -25.25
C ILE A 169 5.39 9.18 -24.14
N LEU A 170 6.66 9.54 -23.93
CA LEU A 170 7.53 8.88 -22.94
C LEU A 170 7.01 8.98 -21.50
N GLY A 171 6.44 10.13 -21.11
CA GLY A 171 5.86 10.31 -19.78
C GLY A 171 4.76 9.29 -19.48
N THR A 172 3.79 9.16 -20.39
CA THR A 172 2.70 8.19 -20.28
C THR A 172 3.20 6.74 -20.32
N LYS A 173 4.26 6.44 -21.09
CA LYS A 173 4.92 5.11 -21.06
C LYS A 173 5.46 4.77 -19.68
N ILE A 174 6.10 5.72 -19.00
CA ILE A 174 6.61 5.52 -17.65
C ILE A 174 5.44 5.27 -16.69
N ASP A 175 4.38 6.09 -16.76
CA ASP A 175 3.21 5.95 -15.88
C ASP A 175 2.50 4.59 -16.06
N LEU A 176 2.40 4.07 -17.29
CA LEU A 176 1.88 2.73 -17.59
C LEU A 176 2.75 1.62 -16.97
N VAL A 177 4.08 1.72 -17.09
CA VAL A 177 4.98 0.72 -16.47
C VAL A 177 4.89 0.79 -14.94
N LEU A 178 4.77 1.99 -14.35
CA LEU A 178 4.53 2.15 -12.91
C LEU A 178 3.18 1.54 -12.48
N ALA A 179 2.13 1.60 -13.32
CA ALA A 179 0.86 0.91 -13.08
C ALA A 179 1.01 -0.62 -13.07
N ILE A 180 1.76 -1.17 -14.03
CA ILE A 180 2.06 -2.61 -14.06
C ILE A 180 2.84 -3.05 -12.81
N ILE A 181 3.79 -2.23 -12.34
CA ILE A 181 4.51 -2.49 -11.08
C ILE A 181 3.54 -2.53 -9.89
N ARG A 182 2.56 -1.63 -9.81
CA ARG A 182 1.55 -1.65 -8.74
C ARG A 182 0.71 -2.91 -8.75
N MET A 183 0.28 -3.36 -9.94
CA MET A 183 -0.40 -4.65 -10.08
C MET A 183 0.49 -5.80 -9.57
N GLY A 184 1.78 -5.80 -9.92
CA GLY A 184 2.74 -6.79 -9.41
C GLY A 184 2.87 -6.76 -7.89
N LEU A 185 2.95 -5.57 -7.28
CA LEU A 185 3.02 -5.39 -5.82
C LEU A 185 1.74 -5.85 -5.12
N PHE A 186 0.57 -5.55 -5.69
CA PHE A 186 -0.74 -5.92 -5.15
C PHE A 186 -0.91 -7.44 -5.02
N TYR A 187 -0.50 -8.22 -6.02
CA TYR A 187 -0.53 -9.69 -5.98
C TYR A 187 0.74 -10.33 -5.39
N GLY A 188 1.74 -9.54 -5.01
CA GLY A 188 3.00 -10.04 -4.44
C GLY A 188 3.94 -10.75 -5.42
N ASP A 189 3.81 -10.50 -6.72
CA ASP A 189 4.66 -11.12 -7.76
C ASP A 189 5.99 -10.36 -7.92
N LYS A 190 7.00 -10.82 -7.17
CA LYS A 190 8.32 -10.17 -7.13
C LYS A 190 9.08 -10.26 -8.46
N ALA A 191 8.88 -11.33 -9.22
CA ALA A 191 9.60 -11.54 -10.48
C ALA A 191 9.12 -10.56 -11.55
N LEU A 192 7.79 -10.37 -11.63
CA LEU A 192 7.18 -9.37 -12.49
C LEU A 192 7.64 -7.97 -12.11
N VAL A 193 7.57 -7.60 -10.83
CA VAL A 193 7.99 -6.27 -10.36
C VAL A 193 9.45 -5.99 -10.75
N LYS A 194 10.36 -6.95 -10.57
CA LYS A 194 11.78 -6.79 -10.96
C LYS A 194 11.93 -6.38 -12.42
N LYS A 195 11.30 -7.14 -13.32
CA LYS A 195 11.38 -6.93 -14.78
C LYS A 195 10.87 -5.53 -15.16
N HIS A 196 9.75 -5.12 -14.57
CA HIS A 196 9.15 -3.83 -14.90
C HIS A 196 9.85 -2.65 -14.22
N VAL A 197 10.47 -2.82 -13.05
CA VAL A 197 11.35 -1.80 -12.43
C VAL A 197 12.58 -1.55 -13.31
N GLU A 198 13.22 -2.60 -13.81
CA GLU A 198 14.34 -2.46 -14.75
C GLU A 198 13.91 -1.75 -16.04
N ARG A 199 12.75 -2.12 -16.61
CA ARG A 199 12.16 -1.41 -17.76
C ARG A 199 11.88 0.06 -17.46
N ALA A 200 11.29 0.38 -16.32
CA ALA A 200 11.01 1.76 -15.92
C ALA A 200 12.29 2.60 -15.79
N LYS A 201 13.36 2.00 -15.25
CA LYS A 201 14.67 2.63 -15.14
C LYS A 201 15.24 3.01 -16.51
N THR A 202 15.21 2.10 -17.48
CA THR A 202 15.66 2.40 -18.85
C THR A 202 14.86 3.53 -19.50
N LEU A 203 13.55 3.61 -19.26
CA LEU A 203 12.70 4.68 -19.78
C LEU A 203 12.98 6.02 -19.11
N VAL A 204 13.19 6.04 -17.79
CA VAL A 204 13.52 7.27 -17.04
C VAL A 204 14.90 7.80 -17.41
N ASP A 205 15.87 6.93 -17.68
CA ASP A 205 17.20 7.32 -18.13
C ASP A 205 17.18 7.89 -19.56
N SER A 206 16.24 7.42 -20.41
CA SER A 206 16.08 7.92 -21.78
C SER A 206 15.48 9.34 -21.88
N GLY A 207 14.82 9.84 -20.83
CA GLY A 207 14.20 11.16 -20.86
C GLY A 207 13.04 11.37 -19.88
N GLY A 208 13.08 10.75 -18.69
CA GLY A 208 12.05 10.92 -17.67
C GLY A 208 12.12 12.30 -17.00
N ASP A 209 10.94 12.86 -16.73
CA ASP A 209 10.81 14.06 -15.88
C ASP A 209 11.35 13.79 -14.46
N TRP A 210 11.80 14.85 -13.80
CA TRP A 210 12.35 14.80 -12.45
C TRP A 210 11.36 14.16 -11.44
N ASP A 211 10.07 14.49 -11.52
CA ASP A 211 9.05 13.89 -10.64
C ASP A 211 8.93 12.37 -10.86
N ARG A 212 8.85 11.92 -12.11
CA ARG A 212 8.76 10.48 -12.45
C ARG A 212 10.00 9.70 -12.01
N ARG A 213 11.19 10.32 -12.06
CA ARG A 213 12.42 9.73 -11.50
C ARG A 213 12.33 9.60 -9.99
N ASN A 214 11.75 10.58 -9.30
CA ASN A 214 11.55 10.52 -7.86
C ASN A 214 10.53 9.45 -7.45
N ARG A 215 9.42 9.35 -8.17
CA ARG A 215 8.43 8.27 -7.98
C ARG A 215 9.10 6.92 -8.15
N LEU A 216 9.86 6.71 -9.24
CA LEU A 216 10.59 5.45 -9.47
C LEU A 216 11.49 5.04 -8.29
N LYS A 217 12.16 5.99 -7.63
CA LYS A 217 12.96 5.68 -6.42
C LYS A 217 12.10 5.10 -5.29
N ALA A 218 10.90 5.64 -5.06
CA ALA A 218 9.98 5.11 -4.06
C ALA A 218 9.49 3.70 -4.43
N TYR A 219 9.15 3.47 -5.71
CA TYR A 219 8.78 2.15 -6.24
C TYR A 219 9.90 1.12 -6.11
N GLU A 220 11.12 1.48 -6.52
CA GLU A 220 12.31 0.63 -6.43
C GLU A 220 12.66 0.35 -4.97
N GLY A 221 12.63 1.38 -4.11
CA GLY A 221 12.86 1.24 -2.67
C GLY A 221 11.89 0.26 -2.02
N LEU A 222 10.59 0.39 -2.30
CA LEU A 222 9.57 -0.52 -1.75
C LEU A 222 9.76 -1.96 -2.26
N TYR A 223 10.04 -2.14 -3.55
CA TYR A 223 10.34 -3.46 -4.11
C TYR A 223 11.57 -4.10 -3.43
N LEU A 224 12.65 -3.35 -3.23
CA LEU A 224 13.86 -3.85 -2.57
C LEU A 224 13.62 -4.29 -1.13
N LEU A 225 12.67 -3.67 -0.41
CA LEU A 225 12.22 -4.15 0.90
C LEU A 225 11.58 -5.55 0.80
N THR A 226 10.78 -5.82 -0.23
CA THR A 226 10.16 -7.14 -0.43
C THR A 226 11.18 -8.25 -0.74
N VAL A 227 12.33 -7.89 -1.31
CA VAL A 227 13.46 -8.78 -1.63
C VAL A 227 14.47 -8.85 -0.47
N ARG A 228 14.24 -8.12 0.62
CA ARG A 228 15.14 -8.03 1.79
C ARG A 228 16.52 -7.42 1.49
N SER A 229 16.60 -6.58 0.46
CA SER A 229 17.82 -5.84 0.11
C SER A 229 17.83 -4.46 0.76
N TYR A 230 17.96 -4.44 2.09
CA TYR A 230 17.83 -3.20 2.88
C TYR A 230 18.95 -2.18 2.59
N ASN A 231 20.16 -2.67 2.27
CA ASN A 231 21.31 -1.82 1.95
C ASN A 231 21.07 -0.90 0.75
N LEU A 232 20.33 -1.38 -0.25
CA LEU A 232 19.96 -0.60 -1.43
C LEU A 232 18.66 0.18 -1.20
N ALA A 233 17.72 -0.38 -0.43
CA ALA A 233 16.44 0.27 -0.15
C ALA A 233 16.60 1.52 0.72
N ALA A 234 17.41 1.47 1.78
CA ALA A 234 17.49 2.55 2.77
C ALA A 234 17.92 3.90 2.17
N PRO A 235 18.98 4.00 1.34
CA PRO A 235 19.33 5.27 0.70
C PRO A 235 18.24 5.80 -0.23
N LEU A 236 17.62 4.92 -1.03
CA LEU A 236 16.56 5.31 -1.97
C LEU A 236 15.32 5.85 -1.27
N LEU A 237 14.89 5.18 -0.20
CA LEU A 237 13.71 5.58 0.57
C LEU A 237 13.95 6.88 1.34
N LEU A 238 15.13 7.04 1.96
CA LEU A 238 15.50 8.27 2.68
C LEU A 238 15.58 9.48 1.73
N ASP A 239 16.15 9.31 0.54
CA ASP A 239 16.18 10.35 -0.48
C ASP A 239 14.79 10.74 -0.98
N SER A 240 13.84 9.80 -0.98
CA SER A 240 12.45 10.04 -1.40
C SER A 240 11.59 10.75 -0.35
N LEU A 241 12.06 10.91 0.90
CA LEU A 241 11.25 11.50 1.99
C LEU A 241 10.92 12.98 1.76
N SER A 242 11.86 13.77 1.23
CA SER A 242 11.69 15.21 1.04
C SER A 242 10.79 15.59 -0.13
N THR A 243 10.57 14.65 -1.05
CA THR A 243 9.98 14.90 -2.38
C THR A 243 8.85 13.91 -2.69
N PHE A 244 8.33 13.22 -1.68
CA PHE A 244 7.36 12.15 -1.88
C PHE A 244 6.04 12.66 -2.45
N THR A 245 5.67 12.13 -3.62
CA THR A 245 4.42 12.43 -4.32
C THR A 245 3.59 11.18 -4.63
N SER A 246 4.05 9.98 -4.23
CA SER A 246 3.47 8.69 -4.63
C SER A 246 2.46 8.12 -3.63
N TYR A 247 1.37 8.84 -3.37
CA TYR A 247 0.32 8.40 -2.43
C TYR A 247 -0.43 7.14 -2.86
N GLU A 248 -0.26 6.71 -4.11
CA GLU A 248 -0.76 5.43 -4.61
C GLU A 248 -0.04 4.21 -4.03
N LEU A 249 1.19 4.38 -3.52
CA LEU A 249 1.98 3.30 -2.93
C LEU A 249 1.64 3.10 -1.46
N CYS A 250 1.80 4.17 -0.69
CA CYS A 250 1.58 4.20 0.75
C CYS A 250 1.39 5.64 1.23
N THR A 251 0.86 5.78 2.44
CA THR A 251 0.82 7.07 3.12
C THR A 251 2.24 7.54 3.44
N TYR A 252 2.42 8.86 3.56
CA TYR A 252 3.71 9.44 3.92
C TYR A 252 4.24 8.90 5.26
N SER A 253 3.36 8.74 6.25
CA SER A 253 3.71 8.14 7.55
C SER A 253 4.28 6.74 7.42
N ASN A 254 3.68 5.89 6.58
CA ASN A 254 4.17 4.53 6.35
C ASN A 254 5.53 4.52 5.65
N LEU A 255 5.74 5.42 4.69
CA LEU A 255 7.05 5.57 4.03
C LEU A 255 8.15 5.93 5.04
N VAL A 256 7.87 6.83 5.97
CA VAL A 256 8.81 7.22 7.04
C VAL A 256 9.14 6.03 7.92
N VAL A 257 8.12 5.27 8.35
CA VAL A 257 8.32 4.04 9.13
C VAL A 257 9.21 3.05 8.37
N TYR A 258 8.94 2.80 7.08
CA TYR A 258 9.75 1.90 6.26
C TYR A 258 11.20 2.38 6.11
N SER A 259 11.40 3.69 5.94
CA SER A 259 12.72 4.31 5.81
C SER A 259 13.54 4.20 7.10
N VAL A 260 12.90 4.44 8.25
CA VAL A 260 13.54 4.31 9.58
C VAL A 260 13.92 2.85 9.86
N LEU A 261 13.00 1.91 9.59
CA LEU A 261 13.25 0.48 9.79
C LEU A 261 14.38 -0.02 8.87
N ALA A 262 14.34 0.30 7.57
CA ALA A 262 15.39 -0.07 6.63
C ALA A 262 16.74 0.58 6.99
N GLY A 263 16.71 1.85 7.40
CA GLY A 263 17.89 2.59 7.85
C GLY A 263 18.52 2.00 9.10
N SER A 264 17.71 1.53 10.06
CA SER A 264 18.21 0.93 11.31
C SER A 264 19.00 -0.36 11.09
N VAL A 265 18.65 -1.13 10.05
CA VAL A 265 19.32 -2.40 9.71
C VAL A 265 20.55 -2.17 8.84
N SER A 266 20.54 -1.16 7.98
CA SER A 266 21.50 -1.04 6.87
C SER A 266 22.59 0.01 7.06
N LEU A 267 22.28 1.09 7.77
CA LEU A 267 23.19 2.23 7.89
C LEU A 267 24.17 2.05 9.05
N LYS A 268 25.40 2.53 8.85
CA LYS A 268 26.38 2.64 9.93
C LYS A 268 25.91 3.68 10.95
N ARG A 269 26.36 3.57 12.20
CA ARG A 269 25.96 4.46 13.31
C ARG A 269 26.01 5.96 12.99
N VAL A 270 27.05 6.41 12.29
CA VAL A 270 27.23 7.82 11.92
C VAL A 270 26.21 8.27 10.88
N ASP A 271 26.00 7.45 9.84
CA ASP A 271 25.05 7.71 8.77
C ASP A 271 23.61 7.62 9.28
N PHE A 272 23.33 6.67 10.18
CA PHE A 272 22.03 6.54 10.84
C PHE A 272 21.71 7.78 11.69
N LYS A 273 22.68 8.30 12.45
CA LYS A 273 22.48 9.51 13.23
C LYS A 273 22.15 10.71 12.34
N SER A 274 22.95 10.95 11.31
CA SER A 274 22.77 12.12 10.43
C SER A 274 21.51 12.03 9.55
N LYS A 275 21.24 10.88 8.95
CA LYS A 275 20.17 10.72 7.95
C LYS A 275 18.82 10.26 8.52
N VAL A 276 18.81 9.65 9.71
CA VAL A 276 17.56 9.11 10.30
C VAL A 276 17.21 9.82 11.60
N VAL A 277 18.15 9.89 12.54
CA VAL A 277 17.87 10.46 13.87
C VAL A 277 17.76 11.98 13.82
N ASP A 278 18.65 12.64 13.07
CA ASP A 278 18.72 14.10 13.00
C ASP A 278 17.86 14.70 11.87
N ALA A 279 17.29 13.86 10.99
CA ALA A 279 16.46 14.29 9.87
C ALA A 279 15.16 14.98 10.34
N PRO A 280 14.86 16.19 9.87
CA PRO A 280 13.69 16.96 10.30
C PRO A 280 12.35 16.30 9.92
N GLU A 281 12.27 15.68 8.75
CA GLU A 281 11.07 15.00 8.23
C GLU A 281 10.62 13.88 9.15
N ILE A 282 11.58 13.12 9.67
CA ILE A 282 11.33 11.97 10.54
C ILE A 282 10.95 12.44 11.95
N LYS A 283 11.63 13.47 12.46
CA LYS A 283 11.30 14.06 13.77
C LYS A 283 9.89 14.63 13.81
N ALA A 284 9.44 15.27 12.72
CA ALA A 284 8.12 15.86 12.64
C ALA A 284 6.99 14.81 12.78
N ILE A 285 7.22 13.59 12.28
CA ILE A 285 6.20 12.52 12.31
C ILE A 285 6.32 11.62 13.53
N MET A 286 7.55 11.28 13.95
CA MET A 286 7.77 10.36 15.06
C MET A 286 7.58 11.00 16.43
N GLY A 287 7.67 12.33 16.56
CA GLY A 287 7.49 13.05 17.82
C GLY A 287 8.42 12.56 18.95
N ASP A 288 8.10 12.96 20.19
CA ASP A 288 8.84 12.53 21.38
C ASP A 288 8.06 11.49 22.20
N GLY A 289 8.67 10.32 22.37
CA GLY A 289 8.28 9.27 23.32
C GLY A 289 6.97 8.54 23.02
N ALA A 290 5.84 9.15 23.34
CA ALA A 290 4.51 8.51 23.30
C ALA A 290 3.94 8.43 21.87
N ASP A 291 4.21 9.45 21.05
CA ASP A 291 3.74 9.53 19.66
C ASP A 291 4.47 8.53 18.74
N LYS A 292 5.63 8.02 19.16
CA LYS A 292 6.45 7.06 18.40
C LYS A 292 5.73 5.75 18.15
N LEU A 293 5.01 5.23 19.14
CA LEU A 293 4.31 3.95 19.02
C LEU A 293 3.04 4.07 18.17
N LEU A 294 2.35 5.21 18.27
CA LEU A 294 1.18 5.51 17.44
C LEU A 294 1.59 5.74 15.97
N ALA A 295 2.67 6.51 15.74
CA ALA A 295 3.24 6.69 14.41
C ALA A 295 3.75 5.38 13.78
N LEU A 296 4.34 4.48 14.57
CA LEU A 296 4.75 3.14 14.11
C LEU A 296 3.56 2.23 13.74
N SER A 297 2.39 2.48 14.32
CA SER A 297 1.15 1.77 13.97
C SER A 297 0.45 2.32 12.72
N GLY A 298 0.95 3.41 12.14
CA GLY A 298 0.36 4.06 10.97
C GLY A 298 -0.91 4.87 11.28
N ALA A 299 -1.33 4.94 12.55
CA ALA A 299 -2.39 5.84 13.00
C ALA A 299 -1.83 7.27 13.09
N LEU A 300 -2.45 8.22 12.39
CA LEU A 300 -2.07 9.63 12.43
C LEU A 300 -2.06 10.11 13.89
N SER A 301 -0.91 10.60 14.34
CA SER A 301 -0.78 11.36 15.59
C SER A 301 -1.53 12.67 15.41
N ALA A 302 -2.83 12.67 15.71
CA ALA A 302 -3.58 13.90 15.87
C ALA A 302 -3.11 14.56 17.17
N GLY A 303 -2.09 15.43 17.05
CA GLY A 303 -1.77 16.39 18.09
C GLY A 303 -2.97 17.30 18.36
N PRO A 304 -3.04 17.93 19.55
CA PRO A 304 -4.16 18.81 19.90
C PRO A 304 -4.11 20.06 19.00
N GLY A 305 -4.99 20.10 18.00
CA GLY A 305 -5.18 21.25 17.12
C GLY A 305 -6.05 22.33 17.77
N ALA A 306 -5.55 23.57 17.75
CA ALA A 306 -6.35 24.79 17.60
C ALA A 306 -7.05 24.78 16.23
N ASP A 307 -8.21 25.35 15.93
CA ASP A 307 -9.25 26.20 16.55
C ASP A 307 -10.61 25.60 16.08
N ASP A 308 -11.84 25.92 16.50
CA ASP A 308 -12.48 27.23 16.61
C ASP A 308 -13.94 27.02 17.12
N SER A 309 -14.40 27.80 18.11
CA SER A 309 -15.76 28.36 18.12
C SER A 309 -15.90 29.39 19.25
N ALA A 310 -15.88 30.66 18.87
CA ALA A 310 -16.26 31.77 19.72
C ALA A 310 -17.75 31.68 20.10
N THR A 311 -18.09 31.75 21.39
CA THR A 311 -19.22 32.54 21.92
C THR A 311 -18.96 32.87 23.39
N THR A 312 -18.89 34.16 23.66
CA THR A 312 -18.83 34.86 24.94
C THR A 312 -19.78 34.29 25.99
N THR A 313 -19.31 34.06 27.23
CA THR A 313 -19.94 34.62 28.45
C THR A 313 -18.93 34.58 29.61
N THR A 314 -18.63 35.78 30.10
CA THR A 314 -17.94 36.12 31.33
C THR A 314 -18.57 35.43 32.53
N THR A 315 -17.79 34.75 33.36
CA THR A 315 -18.12 34.65 34.79
C THR A 315 -16.85 34.57 35.63
N THR A 316 -16.53 35.74 36.18
CA THR A 316 -15.60 36.00 37.25
C THR A 316 -15.91 35.10 38.45
N THR A 317 -14.93 34.32 38.92
CA THR A 317 -14.78 34.07 40.37
C THR A 317 -13.31 34.03 40.73
N ALA A 318 -12.96 34.94 41.63
CA ALA A 318 -11.64 35.17 42.16
C ALA A 318 -11.25 34.08 43.19
N ALA A 319 -9.99 33.65 43.18
CA ALA A 319 -9.33 33.06 44.33
C ALA A 319 -7.86 33.52 44.35
N THR A 320 -7.69 34.71 44.92
CA THR A 320 -6.56 35.17 45.76
C THR A 320 -5.21 34.45 45.65
N ALA A 321 -4.24 35.22 45.17
CA ALA A 321 -2.82 35.01 45.38
C ALA A 321 -2.46 34.92 46.88
N ARG A 322 -1.65 33.93 47.23
CA ARG A 322 -0.71 34.03 48.37
C ARG A 322 0.70 33.70 47.90
N SER A 323 1.58 34.59 48.30
CA SER A 323 2.99 34.69 48.00
C SER A 323 3.81 33.48 48.49
N SER A 324 4.87 33.20 47.74
CA SER A 324 5.96 32.26 48.01
C SER A 324 6.60 32.41 49.40
N PRO A 325 7.34 31.38 49.85
CA PRO A 325 8.77 31.62 50.01
C PRO A 325 9.66 30.51 49.41
N ARG A 326 10.72 30.99 48.74
CA ARG A 326 11.94 30.27 48.34
C ARG A 326 12.35 29.21 49.37
N ARG A 327 12.57 27.96 48.94
CA ARG A 327 13.48 27.05 49.63
C ARG A 327 14.76 26.89 48.82
N ARG A 328 15.83 27.43 49.41
CA ARG A 328 17.22 27.27 49.01
C ARG A 328 17.61 25.79 48.98
N TRP A 329 18.38 25.44 47.97
CA TRP A 329 19.24 24.26 47.94
C TRP A 329 20.30 24.34 49.06
N PRO A 330 20.61 23.25 49.75
CA PRO A 330 21.86 23.12 50.48
C PRO A 330 22.94 22.55 49.54
N SER A 331 23.96 23.36 49.27
CA SER A 331 25.25 22.87 48.80
C SER A 331 25.92 22.08 49.92
N THR A 332 26.32 20.84 49.67
CA THR A 332 27.39 20.20 50.46
C THR A 332 28.22 19.33 49.55
N SER A 333 29.44 19.81 49.33
CA SER A 333 30.56 19.11 48.73
C SER A 333 30.92 17.87 49.54
N ALA A 334 30.94 16.70 48.90
CA ALA A 334 31.75 15.57 49.36
C ALA A 334 32.32 14.84 48.15
N ARG A 335 33.63 14.68 48.19
CA ARG A 335 34.57 14.32 47.13
C ARG A 335 35.12 12.94 47.46
N TRP A 336 34.88 11.91 46.65
CA TRP A 336 35.59 10.61 46.67
C TRP A 336 35.55 10.05 45.23
N ARG A 337 36.56 10.28 44.40
CA ARG A 337 37.76 9.47 44.11
C ARG A 337 37.48 8.03 43.68
N CYS A 338 38.10 7.68 42.53
CA CYS A 338 38.33 6.35 41.97
C CYS A 338 38.53 5.27 43.03
N TRP A 339 38.02 4.07 42.76
CA TRP A 339 38.75 2.94 42.18
C TRP A 339 37.80 2.19 41.25
#